data_AF-A0AA96EAX4-F1
#
_entry.id   AF-A0AA96EAX4-F1
#
_cell.length_a   1.000
_cell.length_b   1.000
_cell.length_c   1.000
_cell.angle_alpha   90.00
_cell.angle_beta   90.00
_cell.angle_gamma   90.00
#
_symmetry.space_group_name_H-M   'P 1'
#
loop_
_entity.id
_entity.type
_entity.pdbx_description
1 polymer ?
#
loop_
_entity_poly.entity_id
_entity_poly.type
_entity_poly.pdbx_seq_one_letter_code
_entity_poly.pdbx_strand_id
1 'polypeptide(L)'
;MAETDSTAPFCPNVPQAPLPSSPLGRPFYPYDDETDPRANLRSDLAGISMAINALTGLLANSESFRDQQACNALAEEGAWPLPPACVEGLFAAVHFLSRYGESLSYRYGERCDALA
;
A
#
# COMPACT_ATOMS: atom_id res chain seq x y z
N MET A 1 40.84 -30.77 -20.52
CA MET A 1 39.56 -30.35 -19.92
C MET A 1 39.89 -29.95 -18.50
N ALA A 2 39.74 -28.67 -18.17
CA ALA A 2 39.96 -28.15 -16.82
C ALA A 2 38.64 -27.49 -16.41
N GLU A 3 37.99 -28.07 -15.41
CA GLU A 3 36.77 -27.53 -14.82
C GLU A 3 37.14 -26.29 -14.03
N THR A 4 36.53 -25.15 -14.38
CA THR A 4 36.65 -23.92 -13.59
C THR A 4 35.78 -24.05 -12.36
N ASP A 5 36.42 -24.44 -11.27
CA ASP A 5 35.93 -24.39 -9.90
C ASP A 5 35.65 -22.92 -9.52
N SER A 6 34.41 -22.48 -9.72
CA SER A 6 33.94 -21.14 -9.38
C SER A 6 33.49 -21.11 -7.92
N THR A 7 34.41 -21.37 -7.00
CA THR A 7 34.23 -21.06 -5.58
C THR A 7 34.53 -19.57 -5.38
N ALA A 8 33.58 -18.71 -5.74
CA ALA A 8 33.59 -17.31 -5.32
C ALA A 8 33.06 -17.24 -3.87
N PRO A 9 33.81 -16.69 -2.91
CA PRO A 9 33.35 -16.59 -1.53
C PRO A 9 32.13 -15.67 -1.46
N PHE A 10 31.06 -16.17 -0.84
CA PHE A 10 29.91 -15.39 -0.42
C PHE A 10 30.41 -14.22 0.45
N CYS A 11 30.32 -12.99 -0.04
CA CYS A 11 30.62 -11.79 0.76
C CYS A 11 29.36 -11.40 1.53
N PRO A 12 29.29 -11.60 2.86
CA PRO A 12 28.08 -11.30 3.64
C PRO A 12 27.92 -9.80 3.96
N ASN A 13 28.85 -8.95 3.49
CA ASN A 13 28.94 -7.53 3.84
C ASN A 13 28.72 -6.60 2.64
N VAL A 14 27.85 -6.97 1.69
CA VAL A 14 27.27 -5.94 0.82
C VAL A 14 26.34 -5.12 1.72
N PRO A 15 26.55 -3.80 1.89
CA PRO A 15 25.59 -2.97 2.60
C PRO A 15 24.26 -3.06 1.85
N GLN A 16 23.35 -3.90 2.34
CA GLN A 16 21.98 -3.91 1.84
C GLN A 16 21.44 -2.51 2.10
N ALA A 17 21.00 -1.84 1.04
CA ALA A 17 20.29 -0.58 1.18
C ALA A 17 19.20 -0.79 2.26
N PRO A 18 19.10 0.10 3.25
CA PRO A 18 18.15 -0.10 4.34
C PRO A 18 16.77 -0.28 3.73
N LEU A 19 16.14 -1.44 3.98
CA LEU A 19 14.78 -1.69 3.52
C LEU A 19 13.93 -0.49 3.95
N PRO A 20 13.06 0.04 3.07
CA PRO A 20 12.14 1.09 3.46
C PRO A 20 11.38 0.62 4.70
N SER A 21 11.58 1.33 5.81
CA SER A 21 10.89 1.03 7.05
C SER A 21 9.51 1.64 6.98
N SER A 22 8.47 0.86 7.26
CA SER A 22 7.14 1.41 7.47
C SER A 22 7.20 2.47 8.60
N PRO A 23 6.25 3.40 8.69
CA PRO A 23 6.20 4.37 9.79
C PRO A 23 6.14 3.74 11.19
N LEU A 24 5.90 2.42 11.28
CA LEU A 24 5.95 1.63 12.51
C LEU A 24 7.21 0.78 12.65
N GLY A 25 8.27 1.11 11.89
CA GLY A 25 9.56 0.40 11.90
C GLY A 25 9.47 -1.04 11.39
N ARG A 26 8.38 -1.44 10.74
CA ARG A 26 8.25 -2.79 10.18
C ARG A 26 8.97 -2.86 8.84
N PRO A 27 9.71 -3.95 8.57
CA PRO A 27 10.28 -4.17 7.25
C PRO A 27 9.15 -4.16 6.22
N PHE A 28 9.25 -3.27 5.24
CA PHE A 28 8.44 -3.32 4.04
C PHE A 28 9.34 -3.83 2.93
N TYR A 29 8.92 -4.88 2.22
CA TYR A 29 9.62 -5.32 1.02
C TYR A 29 9.11 -4.46 -0.15
N PRO A 30 9.92 -3.51 -0.66
CA PRO A 30 9.59 -2.90 -1.94
C PRO A 30 9.62 -4.00 -3.00
N TYR A 31 8.69 -3.91 -3.95
CA TYR A 31 8.67 -4.80 -5.11
C TYR A 31 10.01 -4.69 -5.86
N ASP A 32 10.55 -5.83 -6.32
CA ASP A 32 11.79 -5.92 -7.08
C ASP A 32 11.72 -5.00 -8.32
N ASP A 33 12.74 -4.16 -8.48
CA ASP A 33 12.83 -3.08 -9.49
C ASP A 33 12.97 -3.61 -10.93
N GLU A 34 13.05 -4.94 -11.10
CA GLU A 34 13.29 -5.66 -12.36
C GLU A 34 11.98 -6.21 -12.98
N THR A 35 10.89 -5.45 -12.96
CA THR A 35 9.59 -5.94 -13.45
C THR A 35 8.98 -5.07 -14.57
N ASP A 36 8.36 -5.75 -15.55
CA ASP A 36 7.60 -5.19 -16.67
C ASP A 36 6.77 -3.94 -16.26
N PRO A 37 6.85 -2.80 -16.97
CA PRO A 37 6.11 -1.60 -16.63
C PRO A 37 4.59 -1.82 -16.50
N ARG A 38 4.02 -2.81 -17.22
CA ARG A 38 2.60 -3.18 -17.05
C ARG A 38 2.34 -3.96 -15.76
N ALA A 39 3.28 -4.79 -15.31
CA ALA A 39 3.21 -5.48 -14.03
C ALA A 39 3.31 -4.49 -12.86
N ASN A 40 4.19 -3.48 -12.98
CA ASN A 40 4.31 -2.39 -12.00
C ASN A 40 3.02 -1.59 -11.88
N LEU A 41 2.39 -1.21 -13.00
CA LEU A 41 1.11 -0.50 -12.96
C LEU A 41 0.00 -1.31 -12.26
N ARG A 42 -0.11 -2.60 -12.57
CA ARG A 42 -1.13 -3.45 -11.92
C ARG A 42 -0.87 -3.60 -10.43
N SER A 43 0.39 -3.74 -10.04
CA SER A 43 0.79 -3.78 -8.64
C SER A 43 0.45 -2.47 -7.92
N ASP A 44 0.76 -1.32 -8.53
CA ASP A 44 0.45 0.00 -7.99
C ASP A 44 -1.07 0.19 -7.81
N LEU A 45 -1.87 -0.14 -8.82
CA LEU A 45 -3.33 -0.04 -8.75
C LEU A 45 -3.91 -0.99 -7.69
N ALA A 46 -3.38 -2.21 -7.57
CA ALA A 46 -3.78 -3.14 -6.52
C ALA A 46 -3.41 -2.60 -5.13
N GLY A 47 -2.22 -2.03 -4.98
CA GLY A 47 -1.76 -1.37 -3.74
C GLY A 47 -2.67 -0.21 -3.34
N ILE A 48 -3.02 0.66 -4.29
CA ILE A 48 -3.94 1.78 -4.08
C ILE A 48 -5.33 1.28 -3.66
N SER A 49 -5.85 0.26 -4.34
CA SER A 49 -7.15 -0.33 -4.01
C SER A 49 -7.15 -0.95 -2.61
N MET A 50 -6.11 -1.69 -2.24
CA MET A 50 -5.94 -2.24 -0.90
C MET A 50 -5.88 -1.13 0.17
N ALA A 51 -5.15 -0.04 -0.09
CA ALA A 51 -5.09 1.09 0.82
C ALA A 51 -6.47 1.75 1.00
N ILE A 52 -7.19 2.03 -0.08
CA ILE A 52 -8.55 2.61 -0.01
C ILE A 52 -9.49 1.72 0.81
N ASN A 53 -9.48 0.40 0.55
CA ASN A 53 -10.31 -0.55 1.29
C ASN A 53 -9.98 -0.57 2.79
N ALA A 54 -8.70 -0.58 3.15
CA ALA A 54 -8.27 -0.57 4.55
C ALA A 54 -8.69 0.73 5.27
N LEU A 55 -8.49 1.90 4.64
CA LEU A 55 -8.87 3.19 5.22
C LEU A 55 -10.40 3.32 5.36
N THR A 56 -11.15 2.83 4.37
CA THR A 56 -12.62 2.81 4.42
C THR A 56 -13.13 1.89 5.52
N GLY A 57 -12.49 0.73 5.72
CA GLY A 57 -12.80 -0.17 6.84
C GLY A 57 -12.59 0.48 8.21
N LEU A 58 -11.54 1.28 8.38
CA LEU A 58 -11.30 2.04 9.61
C LEU A 58 -12.38 3.10 9.86
N LEU A 59 -12.79 3.82 8.80
CA LEU A 59 -13.89 4.79 8.89
C LEU A 59 -15.21 4.11 9.29
N ALA A 60 -15.56 3.00 8.63
CA ALA A 60 -16.77 2.25 8.90
C ALA A 60 -16.78 1.65 10.33
N ASN A 61 -15.63 1.16 10.81
CA ASN A 61 -15.51 0.68 12.19
C ASN A 61 -15.75 1.81 13.20
N SER A 62 -15.16 2.98 12.96
CA SER A 62 -15.35 4.15 13.83
C SER A 62 -16.79 4.67 13.81
N GLU A 63 -17.48 4.62 12.67
CA GLU A 63 -18.89 5.01 12.56
C GLU A 63 -19.80 4.01 13.29
N SER A 64 -19.59 2.71 13.06
CA SER A 64 -20.33 1.64 13.72
C SER A 64 -20.21 1.71 15.25
N PHE A 65 -19.02 2.04 15.79
CA PHE A 65 -18.84 2.27 17.22
C PHE A 65 -19.75 3.40 17.75
N ARG A 66 -19.83 4.52 17.02
CA ARG A 66 -20.66 5.67 17.41
C ARG A 66 -22.15 5.33 17.38
N ASP A 67 -22.58 4.57 16.38
CA ASP A 67 -23.97 4.11 16.25
C ASP A 67 -24.34 3.14 17.38
N GLN A 68 -23.46 2.18 17.69
CA GLN A 68 -23.66 1.25 18.82
C GLN A 68 -23.73 1.99 20.15
N GLN A 69 -22.86 2.99 20.36
CA GLN A 69 -22.88 3.84 21.55
C GLN A 69 -24.18 4.64 21.66
N ALA A 70 -24.69 5.19 20.56
CA ALA A 70 -25.96 5.91 20.53
C ALA A 70 -27.16 5.01 20.86
N CYS A 71 -27.09 3.73 20.50
CA CYS A 71 -28.10 2.72 20.78
C CYS A 71 -27.95 2.04 22.16
N ASN A 72 -26.99 2.44 23.00
CA ASN A 72 -26.62 1.77 24.25
C ASN A 72 -26.29 0.27 24.08
N ALA A 73 -25.80 -0.13 22.90
CA ALA A 73 -25.31 -1.47 22.66
C ALA A 73 -23.88 -1.64 23.24
N LEU A 74 -23.51 -2.87 23.58
CA LEU A 74 -22.12 -3.18 23.92
C LEU A 74 -21.26 -3.01 22.66
N ALA A 75 -20.19 -2.24 22.78
CA ALA A 75 -19.23 -2.08 21.70
C ALA A 75 -18.52 -3.40 21.42
N GLU A 76 -18.36 -3.74 20.15
CA GLU A 76 -17.57 -4.89 19.70
C GLU A 76 -16.09 -4.75 20.12
N GLU A 77 -15.42 -5.88 20.42
CA GLU A 77 -14.01 -5.88 20.79
C GLU A 77 -13.15 -5.28 19.66
N GLY A 78 -12.34 -4.29 20.01
CA GLY A 78 -11.48 -3.58 19.05
C GLY A 78 -12.18 -2.50 18.24
N ALA A 79 -13.46 -2.20 18.48
CA ALA A 79 -14.11 -1.02 17.94
C ALA A 79 -13.72 0.22 18.78
N TRP A 80 -13.25 1.27 18.12
CA TRP A 80 -12.84 2.51 18.79
C TRP A 80 -13.18 3.73 17.94
N PRO A 81 -13.65 4.82 18.55
CA PRO A 81 -13.95 6.03 17.82
C PRO A 81 -12.65 6.71 17.40
N LEU A 82 -12.52 6.99 16.11
CA LEU A 82 -11.44 7.83 15.62
C LEU A 82 -11.68 9.29 16.04
N PRO A 83 -10.62 10.03 16.42
CA PRO A 83 -10.70 11.47 16.60
C PRO A 83 -11.18 12.16 15.31
N PRO A 84 -11.95 13.27 15.39
CA PRO A 84 -12.46 13.98 14.21
C PRO A 84 -11.36 14.35 13.19
N ALA A 85 -10.21 14.84 13.67
CA ALA A 85 -9.06 15.16 12.82
C ALA A 85 -8.50 13.92 12.07
N CYS A 86 -8.56 12.73 12.67
CA CYS A 86 -8.15 11.50 12.02
C CYS A 86 -9.16 11.09 10.94
N VAL A 87 -10.45 11.26 11.19
CA VAL A 87 -11.51 10.99 10.20
C VAL A 87 -11.33 11.88 8.97
N GLU A 88 -11.13 13.18 9.15
CA GLU A 88 -10.87 14.12 8.06
C GLU A 88 -9.61 13.76 7.28
N GLY A 89 -8.51 13.42 7.98
CA GLY A 89 -7.27 12.98 7.35
C GLY A 89 -7.44 11.70 6.52
N LEU A 90 -8.22 10.73 7.02
CA LEU A 90 -8.54 9.50 6.30
C LEU A 90 -9.39 9.76 5.06
N PHE A 91 -10.40 10.63 5.14
CA PHE A 91 -11.18 11.04 3.98
C PHE A 91 -10.31 11.72 2.91
N ALA A 92 -9.43 12.62 3.33
CA ALA A 92 -8.48 13.27 2.43
C ALA A 92 -7.55 12.23 1.77
N ALA A 93 -7.02 11.27 2.54
CA ALA A 93 -6.17 10.21 2.02
C ALA A 93 -6.90 9.35 0.98
N VAL A 94 -8.14 8.92 1.27
CA VAL A 94 -8.96 8.17 0.30
C VAL A 94 -9.18 8.99 -0.97
N HIS A 95 -9.53 10.27 -0.86
CA HIS A 95 -9.73 11.14 -2.02
C HIS A 95 -8.45 11.29 -2.88
N PHE A 96 -7.29 11.51 -2.25
CA PHE A 96 -6.03 11.63 -2.99
C PHE A 96 -5.59 10.31 -3.62
N LEU A 97 -5.77 9.18 -2.93
CA LEU A 97 -5.46 7.85 -3.46
C LEU A 97 -6.34 7.50 -4.66
N SER A 98 -7.64 7.78 -4.59
CA SER A 98 -8.58 7.57 -5.71
C SER A 98 -8.16 8.41 -6.92
N ARG A 99 -7.92 9.71 -6.72
CA ARG A 99 -7.48 10.61 -7.80
C ARG A 99 -6.14 10.17 -8.39
N TYR A 100 -5.23 9.67 -7.56
CA TYR A 100 -3.95 9.14 -8.02
C TYR A 100 -4.12 7.87 -8.86
N GLY A 101 -4.96 6.92 -8.42
CA GLY A 101 -5.29 5.71 -9.18
C GLY A 101 -5.92 6.00 -10.53
N GLU A 102 -6.84 6.96 -10.62
CA GLU A 102 -7.40 7.45 -11.89
C GLU A 102 -6.32 8.04 -12.80
N SER A 103 -5.43 8.89 -12.24
CA SER A 103 -4.34 9.50 -13.00
C SER A 103 -3.32 8.49 -13.53
N LEU A 104 -3.07 7.41 -12.78
CA LEU A 104 -2.22 6.30 -13.23
C LEU A 104 -2.88 5.53 -14.37
N SER A 105 -4.17 5.24 -14.23
CA SER A 105 -4.94 4.55 -15.26
C SER A 105 -4.94 5.34 -16.59
N TYR A 106 -5.09 6.67 -16.50
CA TYR A 106 -5.06 7.56 -17.67
C TYR A 106 -3.68 7.62 -18.34
N ARG A 107 -2.61 7.88 -17.56
CA ARG A 107 -1.23 8.02 -18.09
C ARG A 107 -0.72 6.76 -18.81
N TYR A 108 -1.19 5.59 -18.39
CA TYR A 108 -0.81 4.32 -19.02
C TYR A 108 -1.77 3.89 -20.13
N GLY A 109 -3.02 4.37 -20.15
CA GLY A 109 -3.92 4.26 -21.30
C GLY A 109 -3.35 4.98 -22.53
N GLU A 110 -2.96 6.26 -22.37
CA GLU A 110 -2.39 7.06 -23.47
C GLU A 110 -1.09 6.50 -24.04
N ARG A 111 -0.24 5.86 -23.21
CA ARG A 111 1.01 5.22 -23.67
C ARG A 111 0.79 3.94 -24.45
N CYS A 112 -0.31 3.22 -24.21
CA CYS A 112 -0.65 2.04 -24.99
C CYS A 112 -1.22 2.42 -26.36
N ASP A 113 -1.99 3.51 -26.45
CA ASP A 113 -2.57 3.99 -27.70
C ASP A 113 -1.54 4.68 -28.62
N ALA A 114 -0.48 5.28 -28.05
CA ALA A 114 0.59 5.92 -28.82
C ALA A 114 1.63 4.94 -29.43
N LEU A 115 1.54 3.65 -29.11
CA LEU A 115 2.44 2.59 -29.59
C LEU A 115 1.74 1.54 -30.47
N ALA A 116 0.46 1.75 -30.81
CA ALA A 116 -0.34 0.92 -31.70
C ALA A 116 -0.47 1.57 -33.09
#